data_AF-A0A850BHG3-F1
#
_entry.id   AF-A0A850BHG3-F1
#
_cell.length_a   1.000
_cell.length_b   1.000
_cell.length_c   1.000
_cell.angle_alpha   90.00
_cell.angle_beta   90.00
_cell.angle_gamma   90.00
#
_symmetry.space_group_name_H-M   'P 1'
#
loop_
_entity.id
_entity.type
_entity.pdbx_description
1 polymer ?
#
loop_
_entity_poly.entity_id
_entity_poly.type
_entity_poly.pdbx_seq_one_letter_code
_entity_poly.pdbx_strand_id
1 'polypeptide(L)'
;MFVALAIFEHCPRRWLDSAKELRAALDAAVAAGSFTCLGTMVVPFSPQGITACAIVSESHLALHSWPEEGRLFVDIASCSTREGVLAAIDAIAKAMPEGSLTVLDERVVEPGGARLAADQKLGGGGDL
;
A
#
# COMPACT_ATOMS: atom_id res chain seq x y z
N MET A 1 -13.68 -0.01 3.07
CA MET A 1 -12.34 -0.06 2.48
C MET A 1 -11.50 -1.02 3.30
N PHE A 2 -10.75 -1.90 2.67
CA PHE A 2 -9.80 -2.78 3.33
C PHE A 2 -8.40 -2.16 3.25
N VAL A 3 -7.70 -2.15 4.37
CA VAL A 3 -6.33 -1.65 4.48
C VAL A 3 -5.46 -2.74 5.08
N ALA A 4 -4.32 -2.99 4.46
CA ALA A 4 -3.31 -3.90 4.98
C ALA A 4 -1.93 -3.24 4.98
N LEU A 5 -1.26 -3.35 6.11
CA LEU A 5 0.15 -3.00 6.26
C LEU A 5 0.94 -4.29 6.47
N ALA A 6 1.92 -4.54 5.61
CA ALA A 6 2.78 -5.70 5.67
C ALA A 6 4.25 -5.31 5.75
N ILE A 7 5.02 -6.04 6.57
CA ILE A 7 6.48 -5.93 6.64
C ILE A 7 7.08 -7.27 6.30
N PHE A 8 7.95 -7.27 5.30
CA PHE A 8 8.83 -8.39 5.01
C PHE A 8 10.24 -8.06 5.53
N GLU A 9 10.87 -9.06 6.14
CA GLU A 9 12.25 -9.04 6.62
C GLU A 9 13.08 -10.12 5.91
N HIS A 10 14.40 -10.08 6.09
CA HIS A 10 15.35 -11.00 5.46
C HIS A 10 15.28 -10.99 3.93
N CYS A 11 14.87 -9.86 3.35
CA CYS A 11 14.72 -9.70 1.91
C CYS A 11 16.09 -9.44 1.26
N PRO A 12 16.44 -10.06 0.13
CA PRO A 12 17.72 -9.86 -0.53
C PRO A 12 17.97 -8.42 -0.96
N ARG A 13 19.10 -7.85 -0.54
CA ARG A 13 19.50 -6.46 -0.84
C ARG A 13 19.42 -6.14 -2.34
N ARG A 14 19.92 -7.05 -3.19
CA ARG A 14 19.91 -6.89 -4.66
C ARG A 14 18.51 -6.80 -5.25
N TRP A 15 17.54 -7.45 -4.61
CA TRP A 15 16.15 -7.45 -5.05
C TRP A 15 15.48 -6.15 -4.59
N LEU A 16 15.68 -5.78 -3.31
CA LEU A 16 15.18 -4.54 -2.72
C LEU A 16 15.66 -3.27 -3.44
N ASP A 17 16.85 -3.32 -4.04
CA ASP A 17 17.46 -2.20 -4.77
C ASP A 17 17.29 -2.28 -6.30
N SER A 18 16.37 -3.11 -6.79
CA SER A 18 16.09 -3.26 -8.23
C SER A 18 14.73 -2.70 -8.62
N ALA A 19 14.73 -1.58 -9.33
CA ALA A 19 13.50 -0.94 -9.81
C ALA A 19 12.67 -1.87 -10.70
N LYS A 20 13.35 -2.72 -11.47
CA LYS A 20 12.72 -3.73 -12.32
C LYS A 20 11.99 -4.79 -11.51
N GLU A 21 12.63 -5.32 -10.46
CA GLU A 21 12.03 -6.37 -9.63
C GLU A 21 10.85 -5.83 -8.81
N LEU A 22 11.02 -4.66 -8.19
CA LEU A 22 9.95 -4.01 -7.43
C LEU A 22 8.76 -3.63 -8.33
N ARG A 23 9.03 -3.18 -9.56
CA ARG A 23 7.98 -2.96 -10.56
C ARG A 23 7.24 -4.24 -10.88
N ALA A 24 7.95 -5.33 -11.16
CA ALA A 24 7.34 -6.61 -11.51
C ALA A 24 6.51 -7.17 -10.35
N ALA A 25 7.00 -7.06 -9.10
CA ALA A 25 6.27 -7.46 -7.91
C ALA A 25 4.98 -6.66 -7.72
N LEU A 26 5.05 -5.34 -7.90
CA LEU A 26 3.88 -4.46 -7.83
C LEU A 26 2.85 -4.77 -8.94
N ASP A 27 3.29 -4.95 -10.18
CA ASP A 27 2.40 -5.29 -11.30
C ASP A 27 1.73 -6.66 -11.07
N ALA A 28 2.46 -7.64 -10.53
CA ALA A 28 1.93 -8.94 -10.16
C ALA A 28 0.91 -8.83 -9.01
N ALA A 29 1.18 -7.99 -8.00
CA ALA A 29 0.26 -7.73 -6.90
C ALA A 29 -1.05 -7.08 -7.39
N VAL A 30 -0.93 -6.12 -8.30
CA VAL A 30 -2.07 -5.46 -8.95
C VAL A 30 -2.95 -6.48 -9.67
N ALA A 31 -2.33 -7.36 -10.46
CA ALA A 31 -3.04 -8.40 -11.20
C ALA A 31 -3.69 -9.44 -10.28
N ALA A 32 -2.95 -9.94 -9.28
CA ALA A 32 -3.44 -10.96 -8.35
C ALA A 32 -4.63 -10.50 -7.52
N GLY A 33 -4.63 -9.24 -7.09
CA GLY A 33 -5.75 -8.64 -6.35
C GLY A 33 -6.89 -8.12 -7.23
N SER A 34 -6.82 -8.32 -8.55
CA SER A 34 -7.83 -7.86 -9.53
C SER A 34 -8.11 -6.36 -9.45
N PHE A 35 -7.09 -5.54 -9.14
CA PHE A 35 -7.25 -4.09 -9.05
C PHE A 35 -7.21 -3.45 -10.43
N THR A 36 -8.03 -2.41 -10.63
CA THR A 36 -7.95 -1.60 -11.85
C THR A 36 -6.83 -0.58 -11.69
N CYS A 37 -5.70 -0.78 -12.37
CA CYS A 37 -4.57 0.13 -12.34
C CYS A 37 -4.82 1.38 -13.19
N LEU A 38 -4.65 2.56 -12.60
CA LEU A 38 -4.71 3.85 -13.27
C LEU A 38 -3.32 4.38 -13.66
N GLY A 39 -2.28 3.96 -12.94
CA GLY A 39 -0.90 4.31 -13.25
C GLY A 39 0.09 3.78 -12.22
N THR A 40 1.33 3.61 -12.65
CA THR A 40 2.43 3.10 -11.81
C THR A 40 3.61 4.05 -11.85
N MET A 41 4.20 4.31 -10.68
CA MET A 41 5.42 5.11 -10.52
C MET A 41 6.46 4.31 -9.73
N VAL A 42 7.72 4.34 -10.17
CA VAL A 42 8.84 3.68 -9.48
C VAL A 42 9.98 4.69 -9.36
N VAL A 43 10.36 4.99 -8.13
CA VAL A 43 11.35 6.02 -7.80
C VAL A 43 12.48 5.38 -6.99
N PRO A 44 13.67 5.21 -7.59
CA PRO A 44 14.87 4.86 -6.83
C PRO A 44 15.40 6.08 -6.07
N PHE A 45 15.95 5.81 -4.89
CA PHE A 45 16.60 6.79 -4.03
C PHE A 45 18.12 6.57 -3.99
N SER A 46 18.84 7.58 -3.49
CA SER A 46 20.29 7.52 -3.31
C SER A 46 20.60 7.49 -1.80
N PRO A 47 21.53 6.62 -1.33
CA PRO A 47 22.40 5.75 -2.14
C PRO A 47 21.76 4.44 -2.61
N GLN A 48 20.59 4.08 -2.08
CA GLN A 48 19.87 2.83 -2.39
C GLN A 48 18.40 2.98 -1.94
N GLY A 49 17.57 1.98 -2.26
CA GLY A 49 16.18 1.90 -1.85
C GLY A 49 15.22 2.48 -2.88
N ILE A 50 13.97 2.00 -2.87
CA ILE A 50 12.99 2.24 -3.92
C ILE A 50 11.61 2.41 -3.31
N THR A 51 10.85 3.38 -3.82
CA THR A 51 9.39 3.41 -3.69
C THR A 51 8.75 3.05 -5.02
N ALA A 52 7.93 2.00 -5.04
CA ALA A 52 7.08 1.63 -6.17
C ALA A 52 5.62 1.75 -5.75
N CYS A 53 4.82 2.50 -6.50
CA CYS A 53 3.42 2.75 -6.17
C CYS A 53 2.53 2.60 -7.40
N ALA A 54 1.43 1.85 -7.25
CA ALA A 54 0.35 1.78 -8.22
C ALA A 54 -0.85 2.53 -7.67
N ILE A 55 -1.31 3.52 -8.43
CA ILE A 55 -2.61 4.14 -8.20
C ILE A 55 -3.65 3.23 -8.85
N VAL A 56 -4.64 2.81 -8.08
CA VAL A 56 -5.75 1.99 -8.55
C VAL A 56 -7.04 2.79 -8.50
N SER A 57 -8.10 2.30 -9.14
CA SER A 57 -9.41 2.99 -9.21
C SER A 57 -9.94 3.44 -7.84
N GLU A 58 -9.51 2.76 -6.77
CA GLU A 58 -9.95 3.01 -5.40
C GLU A 58 -8.74 2.95 -4.44
N SER A 59 -7.92 4.01 -4.41
CA SER A 59 -6.72 4.22 -3.56
C SER A 59 -5.40 3.73 -4.16
N HIS A 60 -4.64 2.81 -3.54
CA HIS A 60 -3.26 2.52 -3.96
C HIS A 60 -2.66 1.22 -3.40
N LEU A 61 -1.59 0.78 -4.04
CA LEU A 61 -0.61 -0.18 -3.50
C LEU A 61 0.76 0.50 -3.50
N ALA A 62 1.49 0.47 -2.39
CA ALA A 62 2.82 1.05 -2.27
C ALA A 62 3.81 0.05 -1.64
N LEU A 63 4.99 -0.05 -2.25
CA LEU A 63 6.14 -0.84 -1.78
C LEU A 63 7.28 0.13 -1.49
N HIS A 64 7.83 0.08 -0.29
CA HIS A 64 8.96 0.88 0.15
C HIS A 64 10.08 -0.04 0.63
N SER A 65 11.25 0.03 -0.01
CA SER A 65 12.38 -0.85 0.31
C SER A 65 13.50 -0.15 1.07
N TRP A 66 14.07 -0.86 2.04
CA TRP A 66 15.30 -0.50 2.77
C TRP A 66 16.32 -1.63 2.61
N PRO A 67 17.13 -1.62 1.53
CA PRO A 67 18.10 -2.68 1.25
C PRO A 67 19.15 -2.89 2.35
N GLU A 68 19.45 -1.87 3.15
CA GLU A 68 20.40 -1.91 4.27
C GLU A 68 19.86 -2.69 5.45
N GLU A 69 18.54 -2.72 5.62
CA GLU A 69 17.86 -3.44 6.69
C GLU A 69 17.33 -4.80 6.21
N GLY A 70 17.37 -5.07 4.90
CA GLY A 70 16.74 -6.27 4.33
C GLY A 70 15.22 -6.25 4.49
N ARG A 71 14.60 -5.06 4.42
CA ARG A 71 13.19 -4.84 4.70
C ARG A 71 12.41 -4.29 3.52
N LEU A 72 11.18 -4.77 3.37
CA LEU A 72 10.16 -4.22 2.48
C LEU A 72 8.91 -3.90 3.30
N PHE A 73 8.46 -2.66 3.23
CA PHE A 73 7.16 -2.25 3.75
C PHE A 73 6.16 -2.18 2.59
N VAL A 74 4.98 -2.73 2.81
CA VAL A 74 3.88 -2.75 1.84
C VAL A 74 2.64 -2.14 2.48
N ASP A 75 2.06 -1.15 1.81
CA ASP A 75 0.77 -0.56 2.15
C ASP A 75 -0.21 -0.82 1.00
N ILE A 76 -1.31 -1.51 1.31
CA ILE A 76 -2.40 -1.74 0.37
C ILE A 76 -3.66 -1.16 0.96
N ALA A 77 -4.18 -0.14 0.29
CA ALA A 77 -5.40 0.53 0.65
C ALA A 77 -6.34 0.36 -0.55
N SER A 78 -7.46 -0.35 -0.38
CA SER A 78 -8.40 -0.58 -1.49
C SER A 78 -9.84 -0.80 -1.04
N CYS A 79 -10.80 -0.46 -1.90
CA CYS A 79 -12.19 -0.89 -1.75
C CYS A 79 -12.42 -2.33 -2.25
N SER A 80 -11.38 -3.03 -2.72
CA SER A 80 -11.40 -4.46 -3.04
C SER A 80 -11.68 -5.34 -1.82
N THR A 81 -11.83 -6.64 -2.07
CA THR A 81 -12.07 -7.66 -1.05
C THR A 81 -10.81 -7.94 -0.24
N ARG A 82 -10.98 -8.45 0.98
CA ARG A 82 -9.87 -8.95 1.80
C ARG A 82 -9.05 -9.99 1.04
N GLU A 83 -9.73 -10.88 0.31
CA GLU A 83 -9.09 -11.91 -0.52
C GLU A 83 -8.20 -11.31 -1.59
N GLY A 84 -8.65 -10.25 -2.27
CA GLY A 84 -7.85 -9.54 -3.27
C GLY A 84 -6.59 -8.90 -2.68
N VAL A 85 -6.71 -8.30 -1.50
CA VAL A 85 -5.56 -7.71 -0.80
C VAL A 85 -4.56 -8.76 -0.33
N LEU A 86 -5.05 -9.89 0.23
CA LEU A 86 -4.17 -10.99 0.61
C LEU A 86 -3.50 -11.65 -0.60
N ALA A 87 -4.21 -11.80 -1.72
CA ALA A 87 -3.63 -12.30 -2.97
C ALA A 87 -2.51 -11.38 -3.49
N ALA A 88 -2.65 -10.08 -3.32
CA ALA A 88 -1.63 -9.12 -3.69
C ALA A 88 -0.37 -9.25 -2.82
N ILE A 89 -0.53 -9.40 -1.50
CA ILE A 89 0.58 -9.63 -0.56
C ILE A 89 1.29 -10.95 -0.87
N ASP A 90 0.54 -12.02 -1.14
CA ASP A 90 1.08 -13.32 -1.54
C ASP A 90 1.84 -13.25 -2.88
N ALA A 91 1.36 -12.46 -3.85
CA ALA A 91 2.06 -12.23 -5.09
C ALA A 91 3.40 -11.50 -4.87
N ILE A 92 3.46 -10.52 -3.97
CA ILE A 92 4.72 -9.85 -3.57
C ILE A 92 5.68 -10.86 -2.94
N ALA A 93 5.19 -11.70 -2.02
CA ALA A 93 5.98 -12.74 -1.37
C ALA A 93 6.58 -13.72 -2.40
N LYS A 94 5.80 -14.14 -3.40
CA LYS A 94 6.24 -15.05 -4.47
C LYS A 94 7.20 -14.43 -5.47
N ALA A 95 7.09 -13.13 -5.71
CA ALA A 95 8.03 -12.39 -6.58
C ALA A 95 9.41 -12.23 -5.93
N MET A 96 9.50 -12.38 -4.62
CA MET A 96 10.72 -12.27 -3.86
C MET A 96 11.41 -13.64 -3.73
N PRO A 97 12.71 -13.75 -4.05
CA PRO A 97 13.42 -15.03 -3.99
C PRO A 97 13.65 -15.54 -2.56
N GLU A 98 13.70 -14.64 -1.59
CA GLU A 98 13.87 -14.92 -0.16
C GLU A 98 13.27 -13.78 0.63
N GLY A 99 12.78 -14.04 1.83
CA GLY A 99 12.16 -13.05 2.70
C GLY A 99 10.99 -13.66 3.46
N SER A 100 10.64 -13.06 4.58
CA SER A 100 9.57 -13.54 5.45
C SER A 100 8.64 -12.40 5.82
N LEU A 101 7.34 -12.60 5.63
CA LEU A 101 6.33 -11.71 6.20
C LEU A 101 6.38 -11.80 7.73
N THR A 102 6.80 -10.73 8.40
CA THR A 102 6.91 -10.68 9.86
C THR A 102 5.78 -9.90 10.51
N VAL A 103 5.17 -8.95 9.79
CA VAL A 103 4.02 -8.18 10.24
C VAL A 103 2.96 -8.18 9.17
N LEU A 104 1.71 -8.39 9.59
CA LEU A 104 0.50 -8.17 8.79
C LEU A 104 -0.56 -7.55 9.72
N ASP A 105 -0.82 -6.24 9.56
CA ASP A 105 -1.93 -5.54 10.22
C ASP A 105 -3.04 -5.33 9.19
N GLU A 106 -4.23 -5.85 9.47
CA GLU A 106 -5.39 -5.82 8.59
C GLU A 106 -6.51 -5.02 9.24
N ARG A 107 -7.10 -4.07 8.50
CA ARG A 107 -8.21 -3.26 9.00
C ARG A 107 -9.31 -3.14 7.97
N VAL A 108 -10.54 -3.39 8.42
CA VAL A 108 -11.74 -2.96 7.71
C VAL A 108 -12.02 -1.53 8.16
N VAL A 109 -11.85 -0.58 7.26
CA VAL A 109 -12.26 0.80 7.45
C VAL A 109 -13.67 0.93 6.90
N GLU A 110 -14.64 1.01 7.81
CA GLU A 110 -15.99 1.39 7.44
C GLU A 110 -15.98 2.84 6.93
N PRO A 111 -16.76 3.17 5.89
CA PRO A 111 -17.01 4.56 5.54
C PRO A 111 -17.75 5.22 6.71
N GLY A 112 -17.02 5.82 7.63
CA GLY A 112 -17.58 6.47 8.80
C GLY A 112 -18.23 7.80 8.45
N GLY A 113 -19.51 7.76 8.06
CA GLY A 113 -20.50 8.83 8.20
C GLY A 113 -20.27 10.10 7.38
N ALA A 114 -21.35 10.78 6.99
CA ALA A 114 -21.26 12.18 6.62
C ALA A 114 -20.40 12.94 7.65
N ARG A 115 -19.56 13.86 7.17
CA ARG A 115 -19.04 14.96 7.99
C ARG A 115 -20.15 15.36 8.97
N LEU A 116 -19.92 15.21 10.27
CA LEU A 116 -20.77 15.87 11.27
C LEU A 116 -20.70 17.36 10.96
N ALA A 117 -21.68 17.86 10.23
CA ALA A 117 -22.00 19.27 10.14
C ALA A 117 -22.60 19.66 11.49
N ALA A 118 -21.74 19.80 12.49
CA ALA A 118 -22.10 20.30 13.80
C ALA A 118 -20.85 20.97 14.37
N ASP A 119 -20.54 22.16 13.84
CA ASP A 119 -19.94 23.28 14.58
C ASP A 119 -19.90 24.53 13.69
N GLN A 120 -21.10 24.99 13.30
CA GLN A 120 -21.34 26.41 12.98
C GLN A 120 -22.84 26.72 13.06
N LYS A 121 -23.40 26.61 14.27
CA LYS A 121 -24.42 27.54 14.73
C LYS A 121 -23.81 28.42 15.81
N LEU A 122 -22.93 29.34 15.39
CA LEU A 122 -22.85 30.62 16.09
C LEU A 122 -24.19 31.31 15.80
N GLY A 123 -25.06 31.30 16.79
CA GLY A 123 -26.34 31.99 16.74
C GLY A 123 -26.13 33.45 16.34
N GLY A 124 -26.95 33.90 15.40
CA GLY A 124 -27.26 35.33 15.27
C GLY A 124 -27.67 35.87 16.64
N GLY A 125 -27.27 37.08 17.01
CA GLY A 125 -27.64 38.25 16.23
C GLY A 125 -29.12 38.52 16.50
N GLY A 126 -29.38 39.17 17.63
CA GLY A 126 -30.70 39.61 18.06
C GLY A 126 -30.55 40.87 18.90
N ASP A 127 -30.53 42.00 18.19
CA ASP A 127 -30.86 43.31 18.75
C ASP A 127 -32.37 43.40 19.04
N LEU A 128 -32.71 44.34 19.93
CA LEU A 128 -34.00 44.80 20.47
C LEU A 128 -34.33 44.29 21.89
#